data_AF-A8TP65-F1
#
_entry.id   AF-A8TP65-F1
#
_cell.length_a   1.000
_cell.length_b   1.000
_cell.length_c   1.000
_cell.angle_alpha   90.00
_cell.angle_beta   90.00
_cell.angle_gamma   90.00
#
_symmetry.space_group_name_H-M   'P 1'
#
loop_
_entity.id
_entity.type
_entity.pdbx_description
1 polymer ?
#
loop_
_entity_poly.entity_id
_entity_poly.type
_entity_poly.pdbx_seq_one_letter_code
_entity_poly.pdbx_strand_id
1 'polypeptide(L)'
;MVVCPQPEAAEAGIEILRAGGNAVDAAIACGLAQTVVDPLMCGIAGFGSLAIYKPAESVHEYLDFHAPAPKAARPDMWADLVEGETRDGFGFVLKGQVNDLGYQSICVPASLRAYEMAHRAHGRLPWKAVCEPAIRWAEDGYFVRPAMYSFWLDEGTMGRASSADRLAYSASGRAMYCRPDGSPKRIGAPLRNLDYAATLRQIAEDGADVFYRGEIADRIVADMAAHGGLITKADLESYRPKRVAPLDGTYRGRRIATNQPPGGGIMLLEMLNILEQFDLAALGHNTPEFIRVVCETMKRATVDKDRLVGDPAFVDIPIDRLTSKVYAAELAEDIRHGVKAEVSRLQPADVVPKDTTHVSVVDADGNCVSMTHWTVCRTGWRVAGVRDSIAVLSMGGVEWSVSQGSSISMIVSEY
;
A
#
# COMPACT_ATOMS: atom_id res chain seq x y z
N MET A 1 -0.50 -9.40 -21.07
CA MET A 1 0.20 -10.06 -19.94
C MET A 1 -0.30 -9.44 -18.65
N VAL A 2 -0.54 -10.24 -17.61
CA VAL A 2 -0.91 -9.79 -16.26
C VAL A 2 -0.02 -10.56 -15.27
N VAL A 3 0.50 -9.87 -14.26
CA VAL A 3 1.34 -10.45 -13.20
C VAL A 3 0.88 -9.88 -11.86
N CYS A 4 0.48 -10.76 -10.94
CA CYS A 4 0.11 -10.45 -9.56
C CYS A 4 0.24 -11.73 -8.69
N PRO A 5 0.23 -11.64 -7.34
CA PRO A 5 0.47 -12.81 -6.48
C PRO A 5 -0.68 -13.84 -6.45
N GLN A 6 -1.90 -13.47 -6.86
CA GLN A 6 -3.08 -14.35 -6.85
C GLN A 6 -3.48 -14.77 -8.27
N PRO A 7 -3.68 -16.07 -8.55
CA PRO A 7 -4.09 -16.53 -9.87
C PRO A 7 -5.51 -16.06 -10.24
N GLU A 8 -6.43 -16.01 -9.28
CA GLU A 8 -7.82 -15.58 -9.50
C GLU A 8 -7.92 -14.13 -10.02
N ALA A 9 -7.01 -13.27 -9.56
CA ALA A 9 -6.87 -11.88 -9.99
C ALA A 9 -6.14 -11.75 -11.34
N ALA A 10 -5.12 -12.58 -11.57
CA ALA A 10 -4.46 -12.65 -12.87
C ALA A 10 -5.44 -13.08 -13.97
N GLU A 11 -6.30 -14.05 -13.67
CA GLU A 11 -7.38 -14.51 -14.54
C GLU A 11 -8.41 -13.40 -14.81
N ALA A 12 -8.83 -12.65 -13.79
CA ALA A 12 -9.70 -11.49 -13.96
C ALA A 12 -9.11 -10.43 -14.92
N GLY A 13 -7.82 -10.08 -14.77
CA GLY A 13 -7.15 -9.18 -15.70
C GLY A 13 -7.01 -9.76 -17.11
N ILE A 14 -6.73 -11.07 -17.24
CA ILE A 14 -6.62 -11.76 -18.53
C ILE A 14 -7.98 -11.86 -19.25
N GLU A 15 -9.08 -12.04 -18.51
CA GLU A 15 -10.44 -11.99 -19.04
C GLU A 15 -10.75 -10.63 -19.66
N ILE A 16 -10.41 -9.53 -18.96
CA ILE A 16 -10.62 -8.17 -19.47
C ILE A 16 -9.77 -7.87 -20.72
N LEU A 17 -8.51 -8.31 -20.77
CA LEU A 17 -7.71 -8.22 -22.01
C LEU A 17 -8.34 -9.04 -23.15
N ARG A 18 -8.92 -10.21 -22.87
CA ARG A 18 -9.63 -11.04 -23.87
C ARG A 18 -10.96 -10.43 -24.31
N ALA A 19 -11.62 -9.66 -23.44
CA ALA A 19 -12.83 -8.89 -23.74
C ALA A 19 -12.56 -7.62 -24.56
N GLY A 20 -11.29 -7.33 -24.93
CA GLY A 20 -10.89 -6.17 -25.70
C GLY A 20 -10.53 -4.93 -24.86
N GLY A 21 -10.50 -5.06 -23.53
CA GLY A 21 -9.99 -4.03 -22.63
C GLY A 21 -8.47 -3.84 -22.76
N ASN A 22 -8.00 -2.69 -22.30
CA ASN A 22 -6.59 -2.31 -22.33
C ASN A 22 -5.88 -2.60 -20.99
N ALA A 23 -4.60 -2.22 -20.88
CA ALA A 23 -3.80 -2.47 -19.69
C ALA A 23 -4.36 -1.84 -18.41
N VAL A 24 -5.08 -0.71 -18.51
CA VAL A 24 -5.71 -0.02 -17.36
C VAL A 24 -6.98 -0.75 -16.93
N ASP A 25 -7.86 -1.13 -17.87
CA ASP A 25 -9.04 -1.94 -17.57
C ASP A 25 -8.65 -3.23 -16.84
N ALA A 26 -7.65 -3.93 -17.38
CA ALA A 26 -7.19 -5.22 -16.88
C ALA A 26 -6.44 -5.12 -15.54
N ALA A 27 -5.65 -4.06 -15.31
CA ALA A 27 -5.01 -3.83 -14.02
C ALA A 27 -6.03 -3.53 -12.91
N ILE A 28 -7.12 -2.83 -13.25
CA ILE A 28 -8.17 -2.48 -12.30
C ILE A 28 -9.06 -3.69 -11.99
N ALA A 29 -9.45 -4.50 -12.98
CA ALA A 29 -10.19 -5.75 -12.72
C ALA A 29 -9.35 -6.75 -11.91
N CYS A 30 -8.05 -6.85 -12.21
CA CYS A 30 -7.09 -7.60 -11.41
C CYS A 30 -7.07 -7.09 -9.95
N GLY A 31 -6.85 -5.79 -9.76
CA GLY A 31 -6.83 -5.15 -8.44
C GLY A 31 -8.12 -5.35 -7.65
N LEU A 32 -9.28 -5.15 -8.29
CA LEU A 32 -10.60 -5.39 -7.68
C LEU A 32 -10.78 -6.87 -7.27
N ALA A 33 -10.41 -7.83 -8.13
CA ALA A 33 -10.47 -9.25 -7.78
C ALA A 33 -9.52 -9.59 -6.61
N GLN A 34 -8.31 -9.03 -6.59
CA GLN A 34 -7.36 -9.13 -5.49
C GLN A 34 -7.97 -8.71 -4.14
N THR A 35 -8.75 -7.62 -4.10
CA THR A 35 -9.41 -7.18 -2.86
C THR A 35 -10.43 -8.18 -2.31
N VAL A 36 -10.92 -9.11 -3.13
CA VAL A 36 -11.78 -10.23 -2.73
C VAL A 36 -10.95 -11.42 -2.27
N VAL A 37 -9.92 -11.81 -3.05
CA VAL A 37 -9.20 -13.08 -2.85
C VAL A 37 -7.98 -12.97 -1.92
N ASP A 38 -7.53 -11.76 -1.58
CA ASP A 38 -6.41 -11.47 -0.67
C ASP A 38 -6.74 -10.34 0.34
N PRO A 39 -7.73 -10.57 1.24
CA PRO A 39 -8.35 -9.54 2.07
C PRO A 39 -7.51 -9.04 3.25
N LEU A 40 -6.22 -9.41 3.31
CA LEU A 40 -5.24 -8.89 4.27
C LEU A 40 -4.24 -7.95 3.57
N MET A 41 -3.79 -8.29 2.36
CA MET A 41 -2.85 -7.45 1.60
C MET A 41 -3.52 -6.28 0.89
N CYS A 42 -4.79 -6.38 0.49
CA CYS A 42 -5.51 -5.26 -0.14
C CYS A 42 -7.03 -5.26 0.08
N GLY A 43 -7.65 -4.12 -0.21
CA GLY A 43 -9.08 -3.84 -0.07
C GLY A 43 -9.48 -2.66 -0.95
N ILE A 44 -10.76 -2.54 -1.35
CA ILE A 44 -11.21 -1.36 -2.13
C ILE A 44 -11.05 -0.05 -1.36
N ALA A 45 -11.00 -0.14 -0.04
CA ALA A 45 -10.75 1.00 0.82
C ALA A 45 -9.26 1.27 1.09
N GLY A 46 -8.32 0.45 0.59
CA GLY A 46 -6.88 0.60 0.84
C GLY A 46 -6.24 1.84 0.19
N PHE A 47 -4.91 1.83 0.01
CA PHE A 47 -4.17 2.93 -0.60
C PHE A 47 -3.00 2.46 -1.47
N GLY A 48 -2.29 3.38 -2.14
CA GLY A 48 -1.10 3.06 -2.92
C GLY A 48 -0.75 4.03 -4.04
N SER A 49 -0.13 3.50 -5.11
CA SER A 49 0.36 4.26 -6.26
C SER A 49 0.26 3.44 -7.56
N LEU A 50 -0.14 4.09 -8.65
CA LEU A 50 -0.49 3.49 -9.95
C LEU A 50 0.20 4.25 -11.08
N ALA A 51 1.22 3.63 -11.68
CA ALA A 51 1.89 4.14 -12.88
C ALA A 51 1.13 3.73 -14.14
N ILE A 52 0.91 4.67 -15.06
CA ILE A 52 0.28 4.46 -16.35
C ILE A 52 1.23 4.97 -17.46
N TYR A 53 1.59 4.09 -18.38
CA TYR A 53 2.42 4.40 -19.55
C TYR A 53 1.71 3.94 -20.82
N LYS A 54 1.35 4.90 -21.69
CA LYS A 54 0.64 4.65 -22.96
C LYS A 54 1.41 5.34 -24.09
N PRO A 55 2.42 4.67 -24.70
CA PRO A 55 3.39 5.34 -25.57
C PRO A 55 2.75 5.95 -26.83
N ALA A 56 1.74 5.27 -27.41
CA ALA A 56 1.01 5.76 -28.58
C ALA A 56 0.19 7.04 -28.31
N GLU A 57 -0.17 7.28 -27.04
CA GLU A 57 -0.92 8.47 -26.60
C GLU A 57 -0.02 9.51 -25.90
N SER A 58 1.30 9.27 -25.84
CA SER A 58 2.28 10.07 -25.10
C SER A 58 1.99 10.24 -23.59
N VAL A 59 1.20 9.32 -22.99
CA VAL A 59 0.91 9.34 -21.55
C VAL A 59 2.05 8.66 -20.78
N HIS A 60 2.57 9.35 -19.78
CA HIS A 60 3.35 8.76 -18.70
C HIS A 60 3.03 9.52 -17.41
N GLU A 61 2.13 8.97 -16.59
CA GLU A 61 1.67 9.61 -15.35
C GLU A 61 1.63 8.61 -14.19
N TYR A 62 1.70 9.15 -12.98
CA TYR A 62 1.42 8.42 -11.74
C TYR A 62 0.12 8.96 -11.13
N LEU A 63 -0.76 8.04 -10.74
CA LEU A 63 -1.86 8.29 -9.82
C LEU A 63 -1.40 7.88 -8.43
N ASP A 64 -1.07 8.87 -7.60
CA ASP A 64 -0.76 8.66 -6.19
C ASP A 64 -2.03 8.76 -5.36
N PHE A 65 -2.40 7.62 -4.77
CA PHE A 65 -3.57 7.46 -3.92
C PHE A 65 -3.14 6.98 -2.53
N HIS A 66 -2.16 7.68 -1.97
CA HIS A 66 -1.72 7.49 -0.59
C HIS A 66 -2.82 7.88 0.42
N ALA A 67 -2.64 7.39 1.64
CA ALA A 67 -3.51 7.57 2.80
C ALA A 67 -3.27 8.92 3.50
N PRO A 68 -4.23 9.85 3.54
CA PRO A 68 -4.19 10.94 4.50
C PRO A 68 -4.76 10.45 5.84
N ALA A 69 -4.24 10.99 6.94
CA ALA A 69 -4.87 10.90 8.24
C ALA A 69 -6.27 11.56 8.19
N PRO A 70 -7.28 11.07 8.94
CA PRO A 70 -8.56 11.76 9.05
C PRO A 70 -8.39 13.06 9.85
N LYS A 71 -9.17 14.10 9.54
CA LYS A 71 -9.04 15.44 10.15
C LYS A 71 -9.23 15.49 11.67
N ALA A 72 -9.78 14.44 12.28
CA ALA A 72 -9.89 14.31 13.73
C ALA A 72 -8.60 13.82 14.43
N ALA A 73 -7.59 13.39 13.67
CA ALA A 73 -6.28 13.00 14.19
C ALA A 73 -5.50 14.23 14.71
N ARG A 74 -4.59 14.01 15.68
CA ARG A 74 -3.74 15.05 16.28
C ARG A 74 -2.39 14.45 16.69
N PRO A 75 -1.30 15.24 16.79
CA PRO A 75 0.02 14.70 17.13
C PRO A 75 0.15 14.24 18.59
N ASP A 76 -0.68 14.77 19.48
CA ASP A 76 -0.65 14.46 20.91
C ASP A 76 -1.45 13.19 21.27
N MET A 77 -2.38 12.76 20.42
CA MET A 77 -3.48 11.85 20.79
C MET A 77 -3.04 10.46 21.26
N TRP A 78 -1.80 10.07 20.97
CA TRP A 78 -1.20 8.78 21.31
C TRP A 78 0.13 8.90 22.09
N ALA A 79 0.58 10.12 22.44
CA ALA A 79 1.89 10.33 23.07
C ALA A 79 2.04 9.56 24.40
N ASP A 80 1.01 9.62 25.26
CA ASP A 80 0.95 8.89 26.53
C ASP A 80 0.72 7.37 26.39
N LEU A 81 0.60 6.87 25.16
CA LEU A 81 0.39 5.45 24.86
C LEU A 81 1.63 4.76 24.26
N VAL A 82 2.72 5.48 23.98
CA VAL A 82 3.91 4.89 23.34
C VAL A 82 4.61 3.90 24.28
N GLU A 83 4.65 2.63 23.89
CA GLU A 83 5.38 1.56 24.59
C GLU A 83 6.75 1.28 23.96
N GLY A 84 6.94 1.64 22.68
CA GLY A 84 8.24 1.59 21.99
C GLY A 84 8.14 1.80 20.48
N GLU A 85 9.28 1.78 19.78
CA GLU A 85 9.34 1.68 18.31
C GLU A 85 9.08 0.23 17.86
N THR A 86 8.49 0.02 16.69
CA THR A 86 8.43 -1.30 16.07
C THR A 86 9.81 -1.64 15.49
N ARG A 87 10.28 -2.89 15.65
CA ARG A 87 11.67 -3.29 15.28
C ARG A 87 12.03 -3.19 13.79
N ASP A 88 11.05 -2.88 12.95
CA ASP A 88 11.23 -2.59 11.53
C ASP A 88 11.65 -1.13 11.27
N GLY A 89 11.42 -0.21 12.22
CA GLY A 89 11.60 1.23 12.05
C GLY A 89 10.52 1.92 11.20
N PHE A 90 9.33 1.32 11.09
CA PHE A 90 8.19 1.85 10.35
C PHE A 90 6.96 2.03 11.26
N GLY A 91 7.17 2.52 12.48
CA GLY A 91 6.09 2.91 13.41
C GLY A 91 6.39 2.72 14.89
N PHE A 92 5.32 2.84 15.69
CA PHE A 92 5.35 2.69 17.14
C PHE A 92 4.41 1.58 17.61
N VAL A 93 4.80 0.90 18.69
CA VAL A 93 3.95 0.05 19.50
C VAL A 93 3.24 0.94 20.51
N LEU A 94 1.90 0.96 20.46
CA LEU A 94 1.09 1.66 21.45
C LEU A 94 0.40 0.70 22.41
N LYS A 95 0.15 1.18 23.62
CA LYS A 95 -0.67 0.53 24.64
C LYS A 95 -2.09 0.26 24.11
N GLY A 96 -2.53 -0.99 24.25
CA GLY A 96 -3.78 -1.46 23.65
C GLY A 96 -3.77 -1.50 22.11
N GLN A 97 -2.60 -1.27 21.51
CA GLN A 97 -2.30 -1.31 20.08
C GLN A 97 -3.17 -0.39 19.20
N VAL A 98 -3.65 0.74 19.73
CA VAL A 98 -4.71 1.57 19.08
C VAL A 98 -4.37 2.20 17.72
N ASN A 99 -3.09 2.27 17.34
CA ASN A 99 -2.62 2.70 16.02
C ASN A 99 -2.42 1.53 15.04
N ASP A 100 -2.06 0.36 15.56
CA ASP A 100 -1.98 -0.87 14.78
C ASP A 100 -3.43 -1.37 14.59
N LEU A 101 -4.21 -1.63 15.63
CA LEU A 101 -5.58 -2.16 15.57
C LEU A 101 -6.68 -1.10 15.85
N GLY A 102 -7.88 -1.43 15.37
CA GLY A 102 -9.14 -0.82 15.79
C GLY A 102 -9.48 0.46 15.04
N TYR A 103 -10.60 1.07 15.41
CA TYR A 103 -11.20 2.20 14.68
C TYR A 103 -10.31 3.46 14.63
N GLN A 104 -9.34 3.59 15.53
CA GLN A 104 -8.36 4.68 15.54
C GLN A 104 -7.18 4.48 14.58
N SER A 105 -6.89 3.24 14.16
CA SER A 105 -5.87 2.97 13.13
C SER A 105 -6.27 3.50 11.74
N ILE A 106 -7.56 3.78 11.52
CA ILE A 106 -8.15 3.82 10.17
C ILE A 106 -7.98 5.21 9.51
N CYS A 107 -7.11 5.27 8.50
CA CYS A 107 -6.87 6.45 7.65
C CYS A 107 -7.92 6.57 6.52
N VAL A 108 -7.97 7.68 5.76
CA VAL A 108 -9.09 7.93 4.82
C VAL A 108 -8.99 7.08 3.53
N PRO A 109 -9.96 6.19 3.23
CA PRO A 109 -9.91 5.25 2.11
C PRO A 109 -9.59 5.82 0.73
N ALA A 110 -8.69 5.18 -0.03
CA ALA A 110 -8.12 5.78 -1.25
C ALA A 110 -8.30 4.98 -2.55
N SER A 111 -8.14 3.65 -2.50
CA SER A 111 -8.00 2.77 -3.66
C SER A 111 -9.14 2.86 -4.67
N LEU A 112 -10.40 2.74 -4.22
CA LEU A 112 -11.54 2.72 -5.13
C LEU A 112 -11.65 4.01 -5.96
N ARG A 113 -11.35 5.17 -5.35
CA ARG A 113 -11.35 6.44 -6.08
C ARG A 113 -10.25 6.49 -7.13
N ALA A 114 -9.09 5.91 -6.85
CA ALA A 114 -7.99 5.80 -7.81
C ALA A 114 -8.34 4.90 -8.98
N TYR A 115 -8.98 3.74 -8.71
CA TYR A 115 -9.45 2.82 -9.74
C TYR A 115 -10.48 3.48 -10.67
N GLU A 116 -11.52 4.11 -10.12
CA GLU A 116 -12.51 4.86 -10.91
C GLU A 116 -11.86 5.98 -11.73
N MET A 117 -10.95 6.75 -11.12
CA MET A 117 -10.27 7.89 -11.74
C MET A 117 -9.29 7.48 -12.85
N ALA A 118 -8.68 6.30 -12.75
CA ALA A 118 -7.85 5.70 -13.79
C ALA A 118 -8.71 5.15 -14.93
N HIS A 119 -9.71 4.34 -14.62
CA HIS A 119 -10.64 3.76 -15.60
C HIS A 119 -11.34 4.84 -16.42
N ARG A 120 -11.90 5.87 -15.76
CA ARG A 120 -12.61 6.96 -16.43
C ARG A 120 -11.72 7.81 -17.35
N ALA A 121 -10.40 7.79 -17.13
CA ALA A 121 -9.45 8.57 -17.91
C ALA A 121 -8.79 7.80 -19.06
N HIS A 122 -8.53 6.50 -18.85
CA HIS A 122 -7.71 5.69 -19.74
C HIS A 122 -8.31 4.35 -20.15
N GLY A 123 -9.39 3.90 -19.51
CA GLY A 123 -10.05 2.63 -19.80
C GLY A 123 -10.80 2.60 -21.13
N ARG A 124 -11.10 1.39 -21.61
CA ARG A 124 -11.77 1.12 -22.89
C ARG A 124 -13.11 0.39 -22.72
N LEU A 125 -13.32 -0.32 -21.62
CA LEU A 125 -14.57 -1.05 -21.35
C LEU A 125 -15.56 -0.23 -20.49
N PRO A 126 -16.83 -0.66 -20.38
CA PRO A 126 -17.75 -0.13 -19.36
C PRO A 126 -17.31 -0.55 -17.95
N TRP A 127 -17.39 0.37 -16.98
CA TRP A 127 -16.99 0.15 -15.58
C TRP A 127 -17.58 -1.13 -14.98
N LYS A 128 -18.88 -1.39 -15.22
CA LYS A 128 -19.56 -2.60 -14.75
C LYS A 128 -18.90 -3.89 -15.24
N ALA A 129 -18.37 -3.93 -16.47
CA ALA A 129 -17.67 -5.09 -17.00
C ALA A 129 -16.29 -5.29 -16.33
N VAL A 130 -15.63 -4.21 -15.92
CA VAL A 130 -14.34 -4.25 -15.19
C VAL A 130 -14.54 -4.69 -13.73
N CYS A 131 -15.69 -4.40 -13.11
CA CYS A 131 -16.04 -4.90 -11.77
C CYS A 131 -16.52 -6.36 -11.75
N GLU A 132 -17.13 -6.84 -12.85
CA GLU A 132 -17.79 -8.15 -12.94
C GLU A 132 -16.92 -9.35 -12.46
N PRO A 133 -15.63 -9.49 -12.83
CA PRO A 133 -14.82 -10.62 -12.35
C PRO A 133 -14.65 -10.64 -10.82
N ALA A 134 -14.56 -9.47 -10.18
CA ALA A 134 -14.45 -9.35 -8.73
C ALA A 134 -15.79 -9.67 -8.03
N ILE A 135 -16.91 -9.24 -8.63
CA ILE A 135 -18.26 -9.60 -8.16
C ILE A 135 -18.40 -11.13 -8.16
N ARG A 136 -18.12 -11.80 -9.28
CA ARG A 136 -18.22 -13.26 -9.39
C ARG A 136 -17.31 -14.00 -8.42
N TRP A 137 -16.05 -13.56 -8.22
CA TRP A 137 -15.17 -14.17 -7.21
C TRP A 137 -15.68 -14.02 -5.77
N ALA A 138 -16.45 -12.97 -5.47
CA ALA A 138 -17.12 -12.82 -4.17
C ALA A 138 -18.42 -13.66 -4.07
N GLU A 139 -19.11 -13.83 -5.19
CA GLU A 139 -20.37 -14.60 -5.30
C GLU A 139 -20.19 -16.11 -5.36
N ASP A 140 -19.32 -16.64 -6.21
CA ASP A 140 -19.06 -18.08 -6.33
C ASP A 140 -18.10 -18.54 -5.21
N GLY A 141 -17.16 -17.67 -4.87
CA GLY A 141 -16.16 -17.89 -3.83
C GLY A 141 -14.89 -18.57 -4.34
N TYR A 142 -13.96 -18.78 -3.41
CA TYR A 142 -12.64 -19.36 -3.66
C TYR A 142 -12.22 -20.20 -2.45
N PHE A 143 -11.08 -20.90 -2.56
CA PHE A 143 -10.57 -21.78 -1.49
C PHE A 143 -9.35 -21.17 -0.79
N VAL A 144 -9.18 -21.46 0.50
CA VAL A 144 -7.97 -21.11 1.25
C VAL A 144 -6.75 -21.78 0.60
N ARG A 145 -5.88 -20.97 -0.02
CA ARG A 145 -4.63 -21.42 -0.68
C ARG A 145 -3.50 -21.65 0.34
N PRO A 146 -2.50 -22.50 0.06
CA PRO A 146 -1.40 -22.78 1.00
C PRO A 146 -0.63 -21.54 1.48
N ALA A 147 -0.18 -20.67 0.57
CA ALA A 147 0.56 -19.45 0.92
C ALA A 147 -0.28 -18.47 1.77
N MET A 148 -1.57 -18.35 1.45
CA MET A 148 -2.54 -17.54 2.19
C MET A 148 -2.75 -18.07 3.61
N TYR A 149 -2.84 -19.40 3.78
CA TYR A 149 -2.91 -20.03 5.10
C TYR A 149 -1.60 -19.88 5.89
N SER A 150 -0.43 -19.99 5.25
CA SER A 150 0.85 -19.70 5.89
C SER A 150 0.92 -18.25 6.40
N PHE A 151 0.43 -17.29 5.61
CA PHE A 151 0.35 -15.90 6.04
C PHE A 151 -0.64 -15.70 7.20
N TRP A 152 -1.76 -16.43 7.21
CA TRP A 152 -2.73 -16.43 8.31
C TRP A 152 -2.21 -16.99 9.64
N LEU A 153 -1.09 -17.73 9.62
CA LEU A 153 -0.42 -18.28 10.80
C LEU A 153 0.76 -17.42 11.30
N ASP A 154 1.03 -16.24 10.72
CA ASP A 154 2.05 -15.33 11.25
C ASP A 154 1.64 -14.85 12.66
N GLU A 155 2.42 -15.22 13.67
CA GLU A 155 2.09 -15.06 15.10
C GLU A 155 2.16 -13.61 15.60
N GLY A 156 2.49 -12.65 14.73
CA GLY A 156 2.61 -11.23 15.10
C GLY A 156 4.02 -10.93 15.58
N THR A 157 4.72 -10.09 14.81
CA THR A 157 6.14 -9.80 15.01
C THR A 157 6.34 -8.32 15.30
N MET A 158 7.47 -7.99 15.94
CA MET A 158 7.92 -6.61 16.13
C MET A 158 6.98 -5.70 16.95
N GLY A 159 6.16 -6.29 17.84
CA GLY A 159 5.15 -5.60 18.66
C GLY A 159 3.79 -5.40 17.98
N ARG A 160 3.67 -5.84 16.72
CA ARG A 160 2.45 -5.78 15.92
C ARG A 160 1.66 -7.07 16.07
N ALA A 161 0.33 -6.97 16.05
CA ALA A 161 -0.55 -8.11 16.31
C ALA A 161 -0.58 -9.15 15.17
N SER A 162 -0.93 -10.41 15.51
CA SER A 162 -0.84 -11.58 14.62
C SER A 162 -1.82 -11.57 13.46
N SER A 163 -1.54 -12.34 12.41
CA SER A 163 -2.49 -12.56 11.31
C SER A 163 -3.75 -13.28 11.77
N ALA A 164 -3.64 -14.22 12.72
CA ALA A 164 -4.81 -14.89 13.29
C ALA A 164 -5.71 -13.89 14.04
N ASP A 165 -5.11 -13.01 14.86
CA ASP A 165 -5.84 -11.93 15.50
C ASP A 165 -6.43 -10.98 14.45
N ARG A 166 -5.68 -10.62 13.39
CA ARG A 166 -6.12 -9.77 12.24
C ARG A 166 -7.30 -10.35 11.45
N LEU A 167 -7.66 -11.61 11.66
CA LEU A 167 -8.91 -12.19 11.17
C LEU A 167 -10.04 -12.17 12.23
N ALA A 168 -9.72 -12.23 13.52
CA ALA A 168 -10.65 -12.62 14.59
C ALA A 168 -11.33 -11.51 15.46
N TYR A 169 -11.22 -10.20 15.14
CA TYR A 169 -11.76 -9.10 15.99
C TYR A 169 -13.17 -8.65 15.64
N SER A 170 -13.46 -8.44 14.35
CA SER A 170 -14.83 -8.16 13.89
C SER A 170 -15.65 -9.45 13.85
N ALA A 171 -16.97 -9.33 14.07
CA ALA A 171 -17.87 -10.49 14.02
C ALA A 171 -17.93 -11.10 12.60
N SER A 172 -17.93 -10.24 11.57
CA SER A 172 -17.83 -10.63 10.17
C SER A 172 -16.51 -11.33 9.85
N GLY A 173 -15.38 -10.81 10.34
CA GLY A 173 -14.05 -11.43 10.18
C GLY A 173 -14.01 -12.85 10.77
N ARG A 174 -14.50 -13.03 12.01
CA ARG A 174 -14.61 -14.37 12.64
C ARG A 174 -15.48 -15.32 11.82
N ALA A 175 -16.68 -14.90 11.40
CA ALA A 175 -17.58 -15.77 10.64
C ALA A 175 -17.01 -16.15 9.25
N MET A 176 -16.34 -15.20 8.60
CA MET A 176 -15.79 -15.36 7.27
C MET A 176 -14.49 -16.16 7.24
N TYR A 177 -13.56 -15.94 8.18
CA TYR A 177 -12.20 -16.47 8.10
C TYR A 177 -11.79 -17.40 9.25
N CYS A 178 -12.49 -17.39 10.39
CA CYS A 178 -12.19 -18.28 11.51
C CYS A 178 -13.07 -19.54 11.53
N ARG A 179 -12.70 -20.47 12.40
CA ARG A 179 -13.44 -21.66 12.80
C ARG A 179 -14.14 -21.43 14.15
N PRO A 180 -15.05 -22.32 14.59
CA PRO A 180 -15.70 -22.19 15.91
C PRO A 180 -14.72 -22.23 17.10
N ASP A 181 -13.52 -22.80 16.90
CA ASP A 181 -12.40 -22.82 17.85
C ASP A 181 -11.55 -21.53 17.85
N GLY A 182 -11.93 -20.52 17.05
CA GLY A 182 -11.23 -19.25 16.89
C GLY A 182 -10.09 -19.27 15.88
N SER A 183 -9.51 -20.43 15.56
CA SER A 183 -8.37 -20.53 14.63
C SER A 183 -8.77 -20.25 13.17
N PRO A 184 -7.84 -19.81 12.30
CA PRO A 184 -8.13 -19.58 10.89
C PRO A 184 -8.65 -20.82 10.15
N LYS A 185 -9.51 -20.61 9.15
CA LYS A 185 -9.97 -21.66 8.23
C LYS A 185 -8.75 -22.26 7.50
N ARG A 186 -8.72 -23.60 7.43
CA ARG A 186 -7.59 -24.36 6.89
C ARG A 186 -7.58 -24.39 5.37
N ILE A 187 -6.42 -24.72 4.79
CA ILE A 187 -6.22 -24.96 3.35
C ILE A 187 -7.37 -25.83 2.79
N GLY A 188 -7.94 -25.41 1.66
CA GLY A 188 -9.07 -26.10 1.02
C GLY A 188 -10.46 -25.81 1.63
N ALA A 189 -10.55 -24.98 2.68
CA ALA A 189 -11.85 -24.47 3.13
C ALA A 189 -12.41 -23.43 2.13
N PRO A 190 -13.72 -23.45 1.82
CA PRO A 190 -14.35 -22.45 0.96
C PRO A 190 -14.56 -21.12 1.66
N LEU A 191 -14.44 -20.03 0.90
CA LEU A 191 -14.67 -18.65 1.28
C LEU A 191 -15.60 -18.00 0.26
N ARG A 192 -16.70 -17.41 0.72
CA ARG A 192 -17.75 -16.80 -0.10
C ARG A 192 -18.25 -15.56 0.63
N ASN A 193 -18.34 -14.41 -0.05
CA ASN A 193 -18.65 -13.13 0.59
C ASN A 193 -19.77 -12.38 -0.17
N LEU A 194 -21.01 -12.83 0.05
CA LEU A 194 -22.20 -12.27 -0.61
C LEU A 194 -22.45 -10.80 -0.25
N ASP A 195 -22.14 -10.40 0.98
CA ASP A 195 -22.17 -9.02 1.46
C ASP A 195 -21.23 -8.11 0.65
N TYR A 196 -20.01 -8.60 0.39
CA TYR A 196 -19.05 -7.87 -0.43
C TYR A 196 -19.42 -7.90 -1.92
N ALA A 197 -19.95 -9.01 -2.42
CA ALA A 197 -20.50 -9.06 -3.79
C ALA A 197 -21.60 -8.02 -3.99
N ALA A 198 -22.55 -7.90 -3.05
CA ALA A 198 -23.59 -6.86 -3.09
C ALA A 198 -22.98 -5.44 -3.09
N THR A 199 -21.96 -5.21 -2.27
CA THR A 199 -21.22 -3.93 -2.25
C THR A 199 -20.54 -3.64 -3.60
N LEU A 200 -19.90 -4.64 -4.21
CA LEU A 200 -19.24 -4.51 -5.52
C LEU A 200 -20.24 -4.32 -6.66
N ARG A 201 -21.43 -4.93 -6.61
CA ARG A 201 -22.52 -4.66 -7.57
C ARG A 201 -22.98 -3.21 -7.47
N GLN A 202 -23.19 -2.68 -6.26
CA GLN A 202 -23.58 -1.27 -6.07
C GLN A 202 -22.50 -0.32 -6.61
N ILE A 203 -21.22 -0.60 -6.35
CA ILE A 203 -20.08 0.14 -6.90
C ILE A 203 -20.00 0.04 -8.45
N ALA A 204 -20.40 -1.09 -9.02
CA ALA A 204 -20.42 -1.31 -10.47
C ALA A 204 -21.58 -0.59 -11.18
N GLU A 205 -22.63 -0.21 -10.45
CA GLU A 205 -23.83 0.46 -10.96
C GLU A 205 -23.81 1.98 -10.68
N ASP A 206 -23.48 2.38 -9.45
CA ASP A 206 -23.46 3.79 -9.00
C ASP A 206 -22.06 4.44 -9.06
N GLY A 207 -21.01 3.68 -9.42
CA GLY A 207 -19.61 4.14 -9.41
C GLY A 207 -19.00 4.15 -8.00
N ALA A 208 -17.85 4.82 -7.83
CA ALA A 208 -17.22 4.94 -6.51
C ALA A 208 -17.94 5.97 -5.60
N ASP A 209 -18.76 6.86 -6.15
CA ASP A 209 -19.42 7.91 -5.37
C ASP A 209 -20.39 7.36 -4.30
N VAL A 210 -20.93 6.14 -4.47
CA VAL A 210 -21.71 5.49 -3.40
C VAL A 210 -20.86 5.21 -2.15
N PHE A 211 -19.58 4.87 -2.32
CA PHE A 211 -18.64 4.62 -1.24
C PHE A 211 -18.17 5.90 -0.53
N TYR A 212 -18.06 7.01 -1.27
CA TYR A 212 -17.50 8.28 -0.76
C TYR A 212 -18.55 9.35 -0.39
N ARG A 213 -19.78 9.23 -0.89
CA ARG A 213 -20.87 10.21 -0.73
C ARG A 213 -22.23 9.58 -0.46
N GLY A 214 -22.49 8.40 -1.01
CA GLY A 214 -23.78 7.70 -0.86
C GLY A 214 -23.91 6.93 0.46
N GLU A 215 -24.85 5.97 0.44
CA GLU A 215 -25.25 5.16 1.60
C GLU A 215 -24.06 4.46 2.28
N ILE A 216 -23.10 3.94 1.52
CA ILE A 216 -21.91 3.29 2.08
C ILE A 216 -21.10 4.29 2.90
N ALA A 217 -20.95 5.54 2.45
CA ALA A 217 -20.24 6.57 3.21
C ALA A 217 -20.94 6.91 4.54
N ASP A 218 -22.27 7.01 4.56
CA ASP A 218 -23.03 7.24 5.80
C ASP A 218 -22.89 6.06 6.77
N ARG A 219 -22.89 4.85 6.23
CA ARG A 219 -22.73 3.60 6.97
C ARG A 219 -21.32 3.42 7.55
N ILE A 220 -20.27 3.81 6.81
CA ILE A 220 -18.89 3.92 7.33
C ILE A 220 -18.86 4.88 8.53
N VAL A 221 -19.39 6.09 8.36
CA VAL A 221 -19.31 7.15 9.38
C VAL A 221 -20.11 6.81 10.64
N ALA A 222 -21.26 6.15 10.51
CA ALA A 222 -22.05 5.68 11.65
C ALA A 222 -21.32 4.62 12.48
N ASP A 223 -20.65 3.65 11.84
CA ASP A 223 -19.88 2.61 12.50
C ASP A 223 -18.60 3.18 13.15
N MET A 224 -17.93 4.14 12.49
CA MET A 224 -16.81 4.90 13.06
C MET A 224 -17.21 5.65 14.32
N ALA A 225 -18.30 6.42 14.26
CA ALA A 225 -18.80 7.19 15.41
C ALA A 225 -19.23 6.28 16.58
N ALA A 226 -19.83 5.12 16.29
CA ALA A 226 -20.26 4.16 17.32
C ALA A 226 -19.12 3.51 18.11
N HIS A 227 -17.88 3.51 17.58
CA HIS A 227 -16.73 2.81 18.16
C HIS A 227 -15.49 3.69 18.37
N GLY A 228 -15.62 5.02 18.29
CA GLY A 228 -14.53 5.96 18.56
C GLY A 228 -13.47 6.05 17.45
N GLY A 229 -13.87 5.82 16.20
CA GLY A 229 -13.05 6.05 15.02
C GLY A 229 -12.95 7.52 14.62
N LEU A 230 -12.00 7.82 13.73
CA LEU A 230 -11.60 9.19 13.39
C LEU A 230 -12.18 9.70 12.05
N ILE A 231 -12.71 8.81 11.21
CA ILE A 231 -13.19 9.15 9.87
C ILE A 231 -14.57 9.80 9.94
N THR A 232 -14.66 11.02 9.41
CA THR A 232 -15.91 11.77 9.22
C THR A 232 -16.41 11.67 7.77
N LYS A 233 -17.65 12.09 7.53
CA LYS A 233 -18.20 12.24 6.16
C LYS A 233 -17.34 13.20 5.32
N ALA A 234 -16.86 14.29 5.91
CA ALA A 234 -16.06 15.30 5.22
C ALA A 234 -14.69 14.77 4.76
N ASP A 235 -14.12 13.80 5.46
CA ASP A 235 -12.89 13.11 5.03
C ASP A 235 -13.15 12.32 3.73
N LEU A 236 -14.17 11.45 3.74
CA LEU A 236 -14.56 10.65 2.56
C LEU A 236 -14.94 11.54 1.37
N GLU A 237 -15.74 12.57 1.60
CA GLU A 237 -16.23 13.45 0.54
C GLU A 237 -15.12 14.32 -0.08
N SER A 238 -14.09 14.68 0.69
CA SER A 238 -12.97 15.50 0.21
C SER A 238 -11.83 14.71 -0.44
N TYR A 239 -11.65 13.43 -0.12
CA TYR A 239 -10.54 12.62 -0.63
C TYR A 239 -10.44 12.56 -2.17
N ARG A 240 -9.26 12.87 -2.74
CA ARG A 240 -8.94 12.73 -4.16
C ARG A 240 -7.52 12.16 -4.35
N PRO A 241 -7.32 11.19 -5.26
CA PRO A 241 -5.99 10.83 -5.78
C PRO A 241 -5.32 12.04 -6.46
N LYS A 242 -4.00 12.15 -6.31
CA LYS A 242 -3.17 13.14 -7.01
C LYS A 242 -2.70 12.54 -8.34
N ARG A 243 -2.70 13.32 -9.42
CA ARG A 243 -1.91 12.98 -10.63
C ARG A 243 -0.60 13.73 -10.57
N VAL A 244 0.50 13.00 -10.78
CA VAL A 244 1.85 13.56 -10.82
C VAL A 244 2.62 13.02 -12.03
N ALA A 245 3.63 13.76 -12.46
CA ALA A 245 4.61 13.25 -13.43
C ALA A 245 5.47 12.15 -12.77
N PRO A 246 6.00 11.17 -13.54
CA PRO A 246 7.02 10.26 -13.02
C PRO A 246 8.20 11.04 -12.41
N LEU A 247 8.76 10.52 -11.32
CA LEU A 247 10.11 10.89 -10.90
C LEU A 247 11.09 10.16 -11.81
N ASP A 248 11.77 10.92 -12.68
CA ASP A 248 12.68 10.38 -13.69
C ASP A 248 14.15 10.39 -13.24
N GLY A 249 14.86 9.33 -13.61
CA GLY A 249 16.31 9.22 -13.44
C GLY A 249 16.94 8.34 -14.52
N THR A 250 18.24 8.07 -14.38
CA THR A 250 18.98 7.23 -15.33
C THR A 250 19.86 6.20 -14.61
N TYR A 251 19.97 5.01 -15.18
CA TYR A 251 20.91 3.97 -14.73
C TYR A 251 21.46 3.18 -15.92
N ARG A 252 22.78 3.23 -16.12
CA ARG A 252 23.55 2.50 -17.13
C ARG A 252 22.94 2.59 -18.53
N GLY A 253 22.64 3.82 -18.97
CA GLY A 253 22.06 4.12 -20.28
C GLY A 253 20.55 3.86 -20.41
N ARG A 254 19.86 3.49 -19.33
CA ARG A 254 18.39 3.34 -19.29
C ARG A 254 17.76 4.50 -18.54
N ARG A 255 16.61 4.99 -19.02
CA ARG A 255 15.70 5.85 -18.24
C ARG A 255 15.00 4.97 -17.19
N ILE A 256 14.92 5.45 -15.97
CA ILE A 256 14.17 4.87 -14.86
C ILE A 256 13.07 5.87 -14.51
N ALA A 257 11.84 5.40 -14.34
CA ALA A 257 10.72 6.20 -13.86
C ALA A 257 10.14 5.54 -12.62
N THR A 258 9.75 6.34 -11.63
CA THR A 258 9.24 5.88 -10.34
C THR A 258 8.29 6.92 -9.74
N ASN A 259 7.70 6.63 -8.58
CA ASN A 259 6.77 7.55 -7.92
C ASN A 259 7.49 8.69 -7.18
N GLN A 260 6.77 9.79 -6.95
CA GLN A 260 7.23 10.92 -6.16
C GLN A 260 6.99 10.67 -4.66
N PRO A 261 7.65 11.42 -3.74
CA PRO A 261 7.31 11.43 -2.32
C PRO A 261 5.80 11.68 -2.07
N PRO A 262 5.17 11.03 -1.07
CA PRO A 262 5.76 10.17 -0.04
C PRO A 262 6.17 8.77 -0.51
N GLY A 263 6.01 8.45 -1.79
CA GLY A 263 6.50 7.20 -2.37
C GLY A 263 8.03 7.07 -2.32
N GLY A 264 8.51 5.86 -2.00
CA GLY A 264 9.94 5.54 -1.87
C GLY A 264 10.76 5.56 -3.17
N GLY A 265 10.20 6.01 -4.30
CA GLY A 265 10.90 6.12 -5.58
C GLY A 265 12.15 7.01 -5.54
N ILE A 266 12.15 8.04 -4.67
CA ILE A 266 13.33 8.87 -4.42
C ILE A 266 14.54 8.05 -3.92
N MET A 267 14.33 7.13 -2.98
CA MET A 267 15.37 6.23 -2.46
C MET A 267 15.87 5.28 -3.56
N LEU A 268 14.98 4.81 -4.45
CA LEU A 268 15.36 3.95 -5.57
C LEU A 268 16.33 4.67 -6.52
N LEU A 269 16.06 5.94 -6.87
CA LEU A 269 16.96 6.71 -7.73
C LEU A 269 18.28 7.05 -7.03
N GLU A 270 18.25 7.43 -5.75
CA GLU A 270 19.46 7.67 -4.95
C GLU A 270 20.35 6.41 -4.91
N MET A 271 19.79 5.26 -4.53
CA MET A 271 20.53 3.99 -4.50
C MET A 271 21.08 3.60 -5.88
N LEU A 272 20.30 3.77 -6.95
CA LEU A 272 20.77 3.50 -8.32
C LEU A 272 21.89 4.46 -8.75
N ASN A 273 21.83 5.74 -8.37
CA ASN A 273 22.89 6.71 -8.63
C ASN A 273 24.21 6.31 -7.94
N ILE A 274 24.14 5.87 -6.68
CA ILE A 274 25.32 5.42 -5.91
C ILE A 274 25.87 4.13 -6.53
N LEU A 275 25.01 3.15 -6.84
CA LEU A 275 25.36 1.87 -7.46
C LEU A 275 25.87 2.01 -8.91
N GLU A 276 25.72 3.17 -9.55
CA GLU A 276 26.34 3.45 -10.85
C GLU A 276 27.85 3.76 -10.72
N GLN A 277 28.30 4.24 -9.56
CA GLN A 277 29.70 4.59 -9.27
C GLN A 277 30.62 3.38 -9.05
N PHE A 278 30.13 2.15 -9.23
CA PHE A 278 30.85 0.90 -9.00
C PHE A 278 30.68 -0.05 -10.20
N ASP A 279 31.68 -0.86 -10.53
CA ASP A 279 31.48 -1.95 -11.49
C ASP A 279 30.95 -3.20 -10.78
N LEU A 280 29.63 -3.23 -10.57
CA LEU A 280 28.93 -4.35 -9.94
C LEU A 280 29.08 -5.68 -10.72
N ALA A 281 29.43 -5.64 -12.01
CA ALA A 281 29.69 -6.86 -12.77
C ALA A 281 31.09 -7.41 -12.46
N ALA A 282 32.11 -6.54 -12.41
CA ALA A 282 33.47 -6.91 -11.99
C ALA A 282 33.54 -7.32 -10.50
N LEU A 283 32.70 -6.76 -9.62
CA LEU A 283 32.58 -7.22 -8.23
C LEU A 283 32.03 -8.64 -8.11
N GLY A 284 31.27 -9.12 -9.11
CA GLY A 284 30.59 -10.42 -9.09
C GLY A 284 29.35 -10.45 -8.20
N HIS A 285 28.25 -11.01 -8.70
CA HIS A 285 26.99 -11.08 -7.95
C HIS A 285 27.13 -11.91 -6.67
N ASN A 286 26.64 -11.38 -5.54
CA ASN A 286 26.68 -11.98 -4.20
C ASN A 286 28.08 -12.34 -3.66
N THR A 287 29.15 -11.71 -4.18
CA THR A 287 30.45 -11.72 -3.48
C THR A 287 30.35 -10.86 -2.20
N PRO A 288 31.25 -11.05 -1.22
CA PRO A 288 31.27 -10.22 -0.01
C PRO A 288 31.39 -8.72 -0.30
N GLU A 289 32.12 -8.34 -1.35
CA GLU A 289 32.30 -6.93 -1.74
C GLU A 289 31.06 -6.36 -2.45
N PHE A 290 30.42 -7.12 -3.34
CA PHE A 290 29.12 -6.74 -3.91
C PHE A 290 28.07 -6.53 -2.80
N ILE A 291 27.99 -7.45 -1.84
CA ILE A 291 27.08 -7.35 -0.70
C ILE A 291 27.42 -6.13 0.16
N ARG A 292 28.72 -5.88 0.44
CA ARG A 292 29.18 -4.69 1.18
C ARG A 292 28.71 -3.39 0.52
N VAL A 293 28.95 -3.23 -0.78
CA VAL A 293 28.59 -2.02 -1.54
C VAL A 293 27.07 -1.82 -1.57
N VAL A 294 26.30 -2.89 -1.81
CA VAL A 294 24.82 -2.82 -1.83
C VAL A 294 24.26 -2.49 -0.45
N CYS A 295 24.71 -3.15 0.62
CA CYS A 295 24.25 -2.87 1.98
C CYS A 295 24.63 -1.47 2.44
N GLU A 296 25.85 -1.01 2.18
CA GLU A 296 26.28 0.35 2.54
C GLU A 296 25.60 1.44 1.72
N THR A 297 25.11 1.12 0.50
CA THR A 297 24.24 1.99 -0.28
C THR A 297 22.83 2.06 0.31
N MET A 298 22.20 0.91 0.55
CA MET A 298 20.86 0.83 1.16
C MET A 298 20.79 1.56 2.50
N LYS A 299 21.83 1.43 3.33
CA LYS A 299 21.91 2.13 4.62
C LYS A 299 21.95 3.65 4.49
N ARG A 300 22.59 4.20 3.45
CA ARG A 300 22.64 5.66 3.22
C ARG A 300 21.28 6.21 2.80
N ALA A 301 20.63 5.58 1.82
CA ALA A 301 19.28 5.94 1.42
C ALA A 301 18.25 5.79 2.55
N THR A 302 18.42 4.81 3.46
CA THR A 302 17.59 4.72 4.67
C THR A 302 17.86 5.88 5.64
N VAL A 303 19.13 6.24 5.90
CA VAL A 303 19.49 7.39 6.76
C VAL A 303 18.93 8.70 6.21
N ASP A 304 18.98 8.91 4.90
CA ASP A 304 18.43 10.12 4.28
C ASP A 304 16.90 10.07 4.18
N LYS A 305 16.25 8.91 3.98
CA LYS A 305 14.79 8.77 4.13
C LYS A 305 14.35 9.18 5.54
N ASP A 306 14.95 8.59 6.56
CA ASP A 306 14.59 8.79 7.98
C ASP A 306 14.79 10.24 8.47
N ARG A 307 15.52 11.07 7.71
CA ARG A 307 15.85 12.46 8.05
C ARG A 307 15.23 13.52 7.14
N LEU A 308 14.97 13.20 5.87
CA LEU A 308 14.72 14.20 4.82
C LEU A 308 13.49 13.89 3.94
N VAL A 309 12.81 12.75 4.13
CA VAL A 309 11.68 12.33 3.27
C VAL A 309 10.42 12.12 4.11
N GLY A 310 9.29 12.63 3.61
CA GLY A 310 7.96 12.48 4.20
C GLY A 310 6.89 12.81 3.15
N ASP A 311 5.72 13.30 3.56
CA ASP A 311 4.74 13.87 2.63
C ASP A 311 5.15 15.33 2.25
N PRO A 312 5.37 15.63 0.96
CA PRO A 312 5.78 16.96 0.49
C PRO A 312 4.72 18.06 0.69
N ALA A 313 3.53 17.74 1.21
CA ALA A 313 2.59 18.74 1.71
C ALA A 313 3.01 19.35 3.08
N PHE A 314 3.97 18.75 3.78
CA PHE A 314 4.36 19.12 5.15
C PHE A 314 5.86 19.38 5.34
N VAL A 315 6.72 18.65 4.62
CA VAL A 315 8.17 18.77 4.70
C VAL A 315 8.77 19.17 3.36
N ASP A 316 9.77 20.04 3.38
CA ASP A 316 10.57 20.37 2.20
C ASP A 316 11.57 19.24 1.96
N ILE A 317 11.42 18.55 0.82
CA ILE A 317 12.21 17.36 0.48
C ILE A 317 13.25 17.77 -0.56
N PRO A 318 14.55 17.58 -0.33
CA PRO A 318 15.61 18.01 -1.23
C PRO A 318 15.77 17.03 -2.41
N ILE A 319 14.71 16.85 -3.21
CA ILE A 319 14.60 15.86 -4.29
C ILE A 319 15.79 15.97 -5.24
N ASP A 320 16.05 17.17 -5.78
CA ASP A 320 17.15 17.42 -6.73
C ASP A 320 18.52 17.00 -6.18
N ARG A 321 18.76 17.13 -4.86
CA ARG A 321 20.00 16.71 -4.21
C ARG A 321 20.08 15.18 -4.12
N LEU A 322 19.06 14.54 -3.56
CA LEU A 322 19.00 13.10 -3.34
C LEU A 322 19.03 12.32 -4.67
N THR A 323 18.38 12.84 -5.72
CA THR A 323 18.41 12.27 -7.07
C THR A 323 19.61 12.73 -7.92
N SER A 324 20.55 13.53 -7.38
CA SER A 324 21.73 13.98 -8.14
C SER A 324 22.81 12.91 -8.26
N LYS A 325 23.55 12.95 -9.38
CA LYS A 325 24.79 12.16 -9.57
C LYS A 325 25.96 12.69 -8.73
N VAL A 326 25.92 13.96 -8.30
CA VAL A 326 26.98 14.59 -7.50
C VAL A 326 26.94 14.06 -6.07
N TYR A 327 25.79 14.14 -5.40
CA TYR A 327 25.62 13.63 -4.04
C TYR A 327 25.87 12.12 -3.96
N ALA A 328 25.41 11.37 -4.97
CA ALA A 328 25.70 9.95 -5.08
C ALA A 328 27.20 9.62 -5.27
N ALA A 329 28.01 10.52 -5.82
CA ALA A 329 29.45 10.33 -5.91
C ALA A 329 30.14 10.57 -4.55
N GLU A 330 29.70 11.57 -3.78
CA GLU A 330 30.15 11.81 -2.39
C GLU A 330 29.87 10.56 -1.51
N LEU A 331 28.64 10.05 -1.56
CA LEU A 331 28.24 8.83 -0.85
C LEU A 331 28.99 7.57 -1.34
N ALA A 332 29.38 7.51 -2.62
CA ALA A 332 30.20 6.41 -3.14
C ALA A 332 31.67 6.49 -2.71
N GLU A 333 32.25 7.69 -2.53
CA GLU A 333 33.59 7.84 -1.98
C GLU A 333 33.65 7.33 -0.53
N ASP A 334 32.67 7.63 0.32
CA ASP A 334 32.59 7.06 1.66
C ASP A 334 32.61 5.52 1.65
N ILE A 335 31.85 4.91 0.73
CA ILE A 335 31.80 3.45 0.56
C ILE A 335 33.15 2.90 0.07
N ARG A 336 33.90 3.65 -0.76
CA ARG A 336 35.27 3.30 -1.18
C ARG A 336 36.28 3.41 -0.04
N HIS A 337 36.18 4.44 0.80
CA HIS A 337 37.02 4.61 1.99
C HIS A 337 36.65 3.65 3.15
N GLY A 338 35.62 2.82 2.98
CA GLY A 338 35.20 1.83 3.99
C GLY A 338 34.42 2.43 5.15
N VAL A 339 33.95 3.68 5.03
CA VAL A 339 33.09 4.34 6.02
C VAL A 339 31.78 3.59 6.10
N LYS A 340 31.47 3.04 7.28
CA LYS A 340 30.20 2.36 7.54
C LYS A 340 29.16 3.40 7.95
N ALA A 341 28.05 3.46 7.21
CA ALA A 341 26.88 4.22 7.67
C ALA A 341 26.27 3.55 8.92
N GLU A 342 25.49 4.30 9.69
CA GLU A 342 24.73 3.76 10.82
C GLU A 342 23.25 4.11 10.65
N VAL A 343 22.39 3.09 10.63
CA VAL A 343 20.93 3.22 10.64
C VAL A 343 20.49 3.02 12.08
N SER A 344 20.40 4.11 12.84
CA SER A 344 20.02 4.05 14.26
C SER A 344 18.54 3.68 14.40
N ARG A 345 18.23 2.79 15.34
CA ARG A 345 16.88 2.31 15.71
C ARG A 345 16.84 2.11 17.24
N LEU A 346 15.67 2.24 17.86
CA LEU A 346 15.50 2.12 19.31
C LEU A 346 15.54 0.67 19.81
N GLN A 347 15.45 -0.32 18.91
CA GLN A 347 15.78 -1.73 19.19
C GLN A 347 16.60 -2.34 18.04
N PRO A 348 17.39 -3.41 18.29
CA PRO A 348 18.04 -4.18 17.24
C PRO A 348 17.00 -4.77 16.27
N ALA A 349 17.27 -4.70 14.97
CA ALA A 349 16.37 -5.19 13.94
C ALA A 349 16.46 -6.73 13.79
N ASP A 350 15.29 -7.37 13.84
CA ASP A 350 15.07 -8.77 13.44
C ASP A 350 14.52 -8.84 12.00
N VAL A 351 14.06 -10.02 11.57
CA VAL A 351 13.56 -10.32 10.21
C VAL A 351 12.54 -9.29 9.72
N VAL A 352 12.98 -8.45 8.77
CA VAL A 352 12.20 -7.35 8.18
C VAL A 352 10.83 -7.82 7.65
N PRO A 353 9.75 -7.04 7.88
CA PRO A 353 8.45 -7.22 7.24
C PRO A 353 8.56 -7.52 5.75
N LYS A 354 7.96 -8.64 5.33
CA LYS A 354 7.81 -9.00 3.92
C LYS A 354 6.38 -8.77 3.48
N ASP A 355 6.23 -8.67 2.16
CA ASP A 355 4.98 -8.73 1.43
C ASP A 355 4.16 -7.42 1.40
N THR A 356 3.80 -7.06 0.18
CA THR A 356 2.86 -6.01 -0.25
C THR A 356 2.46 -6.42 -1.66
N THR A 357 1.19 -6.27 -2.04
CA THR A 357 0.70 -6.82 -3.30
C THR A 357 0.88 -5.82 -4.46
N HIS A 358 1.26 -6.34 -5.63
CA HIS A 358 1.64 -5.55 -6.80
C HIS A 358 1.06 -6.17 -8.07
N VAL A 359 0.64 -5.33 -9.00
CA VAL A 359 0.04 -5.69 -10.28
C VAL A 359 0.83 -5.06 -11.40
N SER A 360 1.36 -5.88 -12.31
CA SER A 360 1.96 -5.42 -13.56
C SER A 360 1.15 -5.92 -14.76
N VAL A 361 0.73 -5.03 -15.65
CA VAL A 361 -0.02 -5.37 -16.87
C VAL A 361 0.66 -4.75 -18.09
N VAL A 362 0.68 -5.51 -19.19
CA VAL A 362 1.06 -5.03 -20.52
C VAL A 362 0.03 -5.54 -21.53
N ASP A 363 -0.57 -4.67 -22.33
CA ASP A 363 -1.55 -5.06 -23.35
C ASP A 363 -0.93 -5.23 -24.76
N ALA A 364 -1.76 -5.45 -25.78
CA ALA A 364 -1.33 -5.63 -27.16
C ALA A 364 -0.98 -4.30 -27.87
N ASP A 365 -1.47 -3.17 -27.36
CA ASP A 365 -1.21 -1.83 -27.91
C ASP A 365 0.13 -1.25 -27.38
N GLY A 366 0.80 -1.97 -26.48
CA GLY A 366 2.06 -1.57 -25.85
C GLY A 366 1.88 -0.67 -24.63
N ASN A 367 0.66 -0.55 -24.09
CA ASN A 367 0.44 0.16 -22.84
C ASN A 367 0.91 -0.70 -21.66
N CYS A 368 1.54 -0.06 -20.68
CA CYS A 368 2.02 -0.68 -19.46
C CYS A 368 1.35 -0.03 -18.25
N VAL A 369 0.98 -0.85 -17.27
CA VAL A 369 0.47 -0.42 -15.96
C VAL A 369 1.24 -1.14 -14.86
N SER A 370 1.63 -0.38 -13.83
CA SER A 370 2.37 -0.87 -12.68
C SER A 370 1.74 -0.28 -11.42
N MET A 371 1.07 -1.12 -10.63
CA MET A 371 0.26 -0.70 -9.49
C MET A 371 0.69 -1.43 -8.23
N THR A 372 1.16 -0.68 -7.24
CA THR A 372 1.29 -1.19 -5.87
C THR A 372 0.09 -0.66 -5.10
N HIS A 373 -0.76 -1.56 -4.61
CA HIS A 373 -2.01 -1.22 -3.93
C HIS A 373 -2.16 -2.11 -2.70
N TRP A 374 -2.49 -1.54 -1.54
CA TRP A 374 -2.48 -2.33 -0.31
C TRP A 374 -3.40 -1.80 0.80
N THR A 375 -3.77 -2.74 1.66
CA THR A 375 -4.18 -2.51 3.06
C THR A 375 -2.98 -2.85 3.90
N VAL A 376 -2.68 -2.07 4.95
CA VAL A 376 -1.35 -2.05 5.56
C VAL A 376 -1.09 -3.29 6.45
N CYS A 377 -0.75 -4.38 5.77
CA CYS A 377 -0.86 -5.72 6.34
C CYS A 377 0.17 -6.00 7.46
N ARG A 378 1.32 -5.33 7.42
CA ARG A 378 2.36 -5.39 8.46
C ARG A 378 2.64 -4.08 9.19
N THR A 379 1.81 -3.02 9.07
CA THR A 379 1.97 -1.82 9.93
C THR A 379 0.68 -1.23 10.57
N GLY A 380 -0.53 -1.73 10.27
CA GLY A 380 -1.82 -1.22 10.81
C GLY A 380 -3.09 -1.87 10.23
N TRP A 381 -3.89 -2.53 11.08
CA TRP A 381 -4.85 -3.61 10.83
C TRP A 381 -5.97 -3.35 9.79
N ARG A 382 -7.08 -2.69 10.17
CA ARG A 382 -8.40 -3.34 9.93
C ARG A 382 -9.67 -2.56 9.61
N VAL A 383 -10.58 -3.38 9.09
CA VAL A 383 -12.00 -3.19 8.79
C VAL A 383 -12.91 -3.16 10.02
N ALA A 384 -13.75 -2.13 10.06
CA ALA A 384 -14.96 -2.03 10.86
C ALA A 384 -16.17 -2.69 10.16
N GLY A 385 -17.07 -3.30 10.94
CA GLY A 385 -18.16 -4.11 10.42
C GLY A 385 -19.53 -3.47 10.60
N VAL A 386 -19.92 -2.60 9.66
CA VAL A 386 -21.33 -2.16 9.57
C VAL A 386 -22.19 -3.40 9.41
N ARG A 387 -23.24 -3.53 10.24
CA ARG A 387 -24.22 -4.59 10.04
C ARG A 387 -24.86 -4.46 8.66
N ASP A 388 -25.13 -5.64 8.08
CA ASP A 388 -25.81 -5.84 6.80
C ASP A 388 -25.11 -5.19 5.59
N SER A 389 -24.11 -5.90 5.02
CA SER A 389 -23.43 -5.64 3.74
C SER A 389 -22.51 -4.41 3.59
N ILE A 390 -21.20 -4.54 3.89
CA ILE A 390 -20.15 -3.61 3.43
C ILE A 390 -18.79 -4.30 3.26
N ALA A 391 -17.97 -3.74 2.36
CA ALA A 391 -16.63 -4.19 1.96
C ALA A 391 -15.51 -3.99 3.00
N VAL A 392 -14.29 -4.43 2.64
CA VAL A 392 -13.05 -4.27 3.42
C VAL A 392 -12.62 -2.79 3.52
N LEU A 393 -12.91 -2.17 4.67
CA LEU A 393 -12.52 -0.82 5.11
C LEU A 393 -11.19 -0.78 5.90
N SER A 394 -10.03 -1.11 5.29
CA SER A 394 -8.73 -1.06 6.00
C SER A 394 -7.78 -0.02 5.41
N MET A 395 -7.14 0.75 6.29
CA MET A 395 -6.27 1.88 5.99
C MET A 395 -5.41 2.15 7.22
N GLY A 396 -4.09 2.06 7.16
CA GLY A 396 -3.24 2.41 8.32
C GLY A 396 -1.90 2.92 7.81
N GLY A 397 -1.35 3.97 8.44
CA GLY A 397 -0.10 4.56 7.96
C GLY A 397 -0.03 6.07 8.15
N VAL A 398 -0.04 6.52 9.41
CA VAL A 398 0.56 7.81 9.75
C VAL A 398 1.99 7.52 10.22
N GLU A 399 2.98 7.89 9.42
CA GLU A 399 4.39 7.76 9.75
C GLU A 399 4.78 8.91 10.69
N TRP A 400 4.94 8.59 11.97
CA TRP A 400 5.38 9.54 13.00
C TRP A 400 6.89 9.42 13.19
N SER A 401 7.58 10.54 13.35
CA SER A 401 8.99 10.58 13.74
C SER A 401 9.16 11.40 15.03
N VAL A 402 10.00 10.93 15.94
CA VAL A 402 10.31 11.59 17.21
C VAL A 402 11.82 11.79 17.30
N SER A 403 12.31 12.88 16.72
CA SER A 403 13.71 13.30 16.85
C SER A 403 14.01 13.74 18.28
N GLN A 404 15.10 13.23 18.87
CA GLN A 404 15.55 13.72 20.18
C GLN A 404 16.14 15.13 20.04
N GLY A 405 15.32 16.13 20.40
CA GLY A 405 15.67 17.55 20.36
C GLY A 405 14.90 18.27 19.25
N SER A 406 14.09 19.25 19.66
CA SER A 406 13.12 20.01 18.85
C SER A 406 11.85 19.24 18.46
N SER A 407 10.70 19.78 18.89
CA SER A 407 9.33 19.58 18.37
C SER A 407 8.87 18.18 17.94
N ILE A 408 7.77 17.69 18.54
CA ILE A 408 6.92 16.65 17.94
C ILE A 408 6.40 17.21 16.60
N SER A 409 6.94 16.74 15.48
CA SER A 409 6.54 17.17 14.14
C SER A 409 5.28 16.40 13.70
N MET A 410 4.17 17.11 13.70
CA MET A 410 2.89 16.66 13.20
C MET A 410 2.93 16.46 11.67
N ILE A 411 2.95 15.21 11.17
CA ILE A 411 2.51 14.92 9.80
C ILE A 411 1.02 14.58 9.83
N VAL A 412 0.21 15.61 10.11
CA VAL A 412 -1.26 15.58 10.04
C VAL A 412 -1.70 16.89 9.38
N SER A 413 -2.72 16.82 8.54
CA SER A 413 -3.28 17.99 7.86
C SER A 413 -4.02 18.92 8.82
N GLU A 414 -3.43 20.07 9.14
CA GLU A 414 -4.21 21.25 9.53
C GLU A 414 -4.94 21.81 8.29
N TYR A 415 -6.26 21.64 8.24
CA TYR A 415 -7.21 22.27 7.30
C TYR A 415 -8.62 22.39 7.90
#